data_AF-A0A9J7KZT8-F1
#
_entry.id   AF-A0A9J7KZT8-F1
#
_cell.length_a   1.000
_cell.length_b   1.000
_cell.length_c   1.000
_cell.angle_alpha   90.00
_cell.angle_beta   90.00
_cell.angle_gamma   90.00
#
_symmetry.space_group_name_H-M   'P 1'
#
loop_
_entity.id
_entity.type
_entity.pdbx_description
1 polymer ?
#
loop_
_entity_poly.entity_id
_entity_poly.type
_entity_poly.pdbx_seq_one_letter_code
_entity_poly.pdbx_strand_id
1 'polypeptide(L)'
;MTEMKIQLSSLQTQLDSERAELQKEKVDGASLRERLAVLETKFQLGHAKEHNFREPPCTAVPLGMESGAIPDGYITASTTHQVCATSEARLHSSQAWCANNPLNTNQWLQVDVGAETTVAGVITQGRPGSSNQWVTSYKLRFSRDGVMWSTYLDKLGRERVFPGNSDQDTEVRHLLDLPVTARYVRFWPQTWNSHLSMRVEVLGQDCTGD
;
A
#
# COMPACT_ATOMS: atom_id res chain seq x y z
N MET A 1 21.88 -17.82 7.29
CA MET A 1 23.05 -17.17 6.62
C MET A 1 24.19 -18.14 6.34
N THR A 2 24.59 -18.99 7.30
CA THR A 2 25.72 -19.93 7.13
C THR A 2 25.52 -20.98 6.04
N GLU A 3 24.31 -21.52 5.91
CA GLU A 3 23.99 -22.57 4.94
C GLU A 3 24.03 -22.06 3.49
N MET A 4 23.58 -20.82 3.26
CA MET A 4 23.60 -20.16 1.95
C MET A 4 25.02 -19.81 1.50
N LYS A 5 25.88 -19.34 2.43
CA LYS A 5 27.32 -19.12 2.20
C LYS A 5 28.03 -20.37 1.71
N ILE A 6 27.71 -21.52 2.30
CA ILE A 6 28.28 -22.82 1.92
C ILE A 6 27.82 -23.21 0.50
N GLN A 7 26.54 -23.02 0.19
CA GLN A 7 26.00 -23.29 -1.15
C GLN A 7 26.63 -22.38 -2.23
N LEU A 8 26.84 -21.10 -1.92
CA LEU A 8 27.44 -20.13 -2.82
C LEU A 8 28.91 -20.46 -3.14
N SER A 9 29.67 -20.82 -2.11
CA SER A 9 31.06 -21.27 -2.26
C SER A 9 31.15 -22.53 -3.11
N SER A 10 30.25 -23.50 -2.89
CA SER A 10 30.19 -24.71 -3.71
C SER A 10 29.89 -24.41 -5.18
N LEU A 11 29.01 -23.44 -5.44
CA LEU A 11 28.61 -23.07 -6.79
C LEU A 11 29.72 -22.30 -7.53
N GLN A 12 30.47 -21.45 -6.82
CA GLN A 12 31.68 -20.80 -7.36
C GLN A 12 32.72 -21.84 -7.81
N THR A 13 32.96 -22.87 -6.99
CA THR A 13 33.90 -23.93 -7.34
C THR A 13 33.46 -24.71 -8.58
N GLN A 14 32.16 -24.97 -8.74
CA GLN A 14 31.61 -25.62 -9.94
C GLN A 14 31.77 -24.73 -11.19
N LEU A 15 31.51 -23.42 -11.05
CA LEU A 15 31.67 -22.45 -12.12
C LEU A 15 33.11 -22.38 -12.62
N ASP A 16 34.08 -22.33 -11.71
CA ASP A 16 35.50 -22.26 -12.06
C ASP A 16 35.99 -23.56 -12.74
N SER A 17 35.47 -24.71 -12.31
CA SER A 17 35.75 -26.00 -12.94
C SER A 17 35.24 -26.07 -14.39
N GLU A 18 33.98 -25.70 -14.64
CA GLU A 18 33.41 -25.72 -16.01
C GLU A 18 34.07 -24.69 -16.93
N ARG A 19 34.48 -23.52 -16.42
CA ARG A 19 35.27 -22.54 -17.21
C ARG A 19 36.61 -23.12 -17.65
N ALA A 20 37.29 -23.86 -16.77
CA ALA A 20 38.56 -24.50 -17.10
C ALA A 20 38.40 -25.64 -18.12
N GLU A 21 37.28 -26.37 -18.10
CA GLU A 21 36.95 -27.39 -19.10
C GLU A 21 36.63 -26.77 -20.46
N LEU A 22 35.83 -25.70 -20.48
CA LEU A 22 35.48 -25.00 -21.72
C LEU A 22 36.72 -24.40 -22.42
N GLN A 23 37.74 -23.97 -21.67
CA GLN A 23 39.01 -23.50 -22.25
C GLN A 23 39.84 -24.62 -22.91
N LYS A 24 39.66 -25.87 -22.49
CA LYS A 24 40.33 -27.05 -23.08
C LYS A 24 39.60 -27.57 -24.31
N GLU A 25 38.29 -27.35 -24.41
CA GLU A 25 37.47 -27.84 -25.51
C GLU A 25 37.47 -26.86 -26.70
N LYS A 26 38.39 -27.09 -27.65
CA LYS A 26 38.41 -26.34 -28.92
C LYS A 26 37.33 -26.87 -29.87
N VAL A 27 36.26 -26.08 -30.00
CA VAL A 27 35.35 -25.94 -31.16
C VAL A 27 33.88 -26.41 -30.99
N ASP A 28 33.55 -27.46 -30.23
CA ASP A 28 32.15 -27.97 -30.12
C ASP A 28 31.51 -27.92 -28.71
N GLY A 29 32.03 -27.09 -27.80
CA GLY A 29 31.58 -27.00 -26.41
C GLY A 29 30.20 -26.36 -26.18
N ALA A 30 29.23 -26.51 -27.09
CA ALA A 30 27.88 -25.95 -26.97
C ALA A 30 27.18 -26.44 -25.68
N SER A 31 27.34 -27.72 -25.35
CA SER A 31 26.81 -28.31 -24.11
C SER A 31 27.46 -27.72 -22.85
N LEU A 32 28.79 -27.49 -22.86
CA LEU A 32 29.49 -26.84 -21.75
C LEU A 32 29.10 -25.37 -21.60
N ARG A 33 28.87 -24.64 -22.71
CA ARG A 33 28.41 -23.25 -22.66
C ARG A 33 27.02 -23.12 -22.07
N GLU A 34 26.12 -24.06 -22.36
CA GLU A 34 24.77 -24.07 -21.79
C GLU A 34 24.80 -24.34 -20.27
N ARG A 35 25.61 -25.32 -19.83
CA ARG A 35 25.81 -25.57 -18.39
C ARG A 35 26.46 -24.39 -17.67
N LEU A 36 27.46 -23.78 -18.31
CA LEU A 36 28.12 -22.59 -17.79
C LEU A 36 27.13 -21.44 -17.61
N ALA A 37 26.29 -21.17 -18.61
CA ALA A 37 25.27 -20.12 -18.52
C ALA A 37 24.26 -20.38 -17.37
N VAL A 38 23.88 -21.65 -17.15
CA VAL A 38 23.01 -22.04 -16.05
C VAL A 38 23.70 -21.85 -14.69
N LEU A 39 24.98 -22.24 -14.55
CA LEU A 39 25.75 -22.03 -13.32
C LEU A 39 25.99 -20.55 -13.04
N GLU A 40 26.33 -19.76 -14.05
CA GLU A 40 26.47 -18.30 -13.95
C GLU A 40 25.16 -17.67 -13.47
N THR A 41 24.02 -18.05 -14.05
CA THR A 41 22.70 -17.55 -13.63
C THR A 41 22.36 -17.94 -12.20
N LYS A 42 22.60 -19.20 -11.80
CA LYS A 42 22.39 -19.66 -10.42
C LYS A 42 23.30 -18.92 -9.44
N PHE A 43 24.53 -18.62 -9.84
CA PHE A 43 25.51 -17.91 -9.04
C PHE A 43 25.13 -16.44 -8.83
N GLN A 44 24.66 -15.78 -9.90
CA GLN A 44 24.09 -14.43 -9.82
C GLN A 44 22.84 -14.39 -8.93
N LEU A 45 21.92 -15.35 -9.09
CA LEU A 45 20.73 -15.47 -8.22
C LEU A 45 21.08 -15.79 -6.77
N GLY A 46 22.10 -16.60 -6.53
CA GLY A 46 22.62 -16.90 -5.19
C GLY A 46 23.22 -15.66 -4.54
N HIS A 47 24.03 -14.90 -5.29
CA HIS A 47 24.60 -13.63 -4.83
C HIS A 47 23.51 -12.60 -4.56
N ALA A 48 22.49 -12.51 -5.41
CA ALA A 48 21.33 -11.64 -5.18
C ALA A 48 20.46 -12.07 -3.98
N LYS A 49 20.58 -13.31 -3.51
CA LYS A 49 19.94 -13.79 -2.29
C LYS A 49 20.82 -13.61 -1.04
N GLU A 50 22.14 -13.64 -1.21
CA GLU A 50 23.12 -13.48 -0.12
C GLU A 50 23.47 -12.03 0.18
N HIS A 51 23.67 -11.23 -0.87
CA HIS A 51 23.36 -9.82 -0.81
C HIS A 51 21.85 -9.72 -0.72
N ASN A 52 21.35 -9.74 0.51
CA ASN A 52 20.14 -9.05 0.85
C ASN A 52 20.31 -7.63 0.29
N PHE A 53 19.89 -7.39 -0.96
CA PHE A 53 19.48 -6.08 -1.43
C PHE A 53 18.36 -5.73 -0.47
N ARG A 54 18.74 -5.21 0.70
CA ARG A 54 17.86 -4.44 1.53
C ARG A 54 17.57 -3.24 0.65
N GLU A 55 16.56 -3.38 -0.20
CA GLU A 55 15.75 -2.23 -0.57
C GLU A 55 15.57 -1.44 0.73
N PRO A 56 15.88 -0.13 0.73
CA PRO A 56 15.73 0.69 1.92
C PRO A 56 14.36 0.37 2.52
N PRO A 57 14.26 0.13 3.83
CA PRO A 57 12.99 -0.22 4.43
C PRO A 57 12.00 0.89 4.12
N CYS A 58 11.03 0.60 3.25
CA CYS A 58 10.05 1.59 2.87
C CYS A 58 9.20 1.94 4.10
N THR A 59 8.98 3.23 4.29
CA THR A 59 8.13 3.75 5.35
C THR A 59 6.79 4.20 4.77
N ALA A 60 5.77 4.26 5.64
CA ALA A 60 4.45 4.75 5.27
C ALA A 60 4.28 6.16 5.83
N VAL A 61 4.23 7.17 4.95
CA VAL A 61 4.24 8.60 5.28
C VAL A 61 2.90 9.27 4.92
N PRO A 62 2.40 10.24 5.70
CA PRO A 62 1.19 10.99 5.35
C PRO A 62 1.29 11.70 4.00
N LEU A 63 0.26 11.59 3.17
CA LEU A 63 0.20 12.26 1.86
C LEU A 63 -0.42 13.66 1.94
N GLY A 64 -1.01 14.01 3.08
CA GLY A 64 -1.28 15.40 3.43
C GLY A 64 -2.75 15.76 3.56
N MET A 65 -3.58 14.84 4.03
CA MET A 65 -4.90 15.21 4.54
C MET A 65 -4.74 16.12 5.75
N GLU A 66 -3.97 15.72 6.76
CA GLU A 66 -3.76 16.52 7.97
C GLU A 66 -2.96 17.80 7.69
N SER A 67 -1.85 17.66 6.95
CA SER A 67 -0.94 18.80 6.69
C SER A 67 -1.51 19.86 5.77
N GLY A 68 -2.61 19.57 5.06
CA GLY A 68 -3.18 20.45 4.06
C GLY A 68 -2.50 20.40 2.69
N ALA A 69 -1.49 19.55 2.51
CA ALA A 69 -0.81 19.41 1.20
C ALA A 69 -1.76 18.88 0.11
N ILE A 70 -2.74 18.05 0.48
CA ILE A 70 -3.88 17.70 -0.39
C ILE A 70 -4.88 18.85 -0.34
N PRO A 71 -5.20 19.54 -1.45
CA PRO A 71 -6.15 20.67 -1.46
C PRO A 71 -7.60 20.25 -1.21
N ASP A 72 -8.45 21.16 -0.73
CA ASP A 72 -9.86 20.86 -0.44
C ASP A 72 -10.64 20.32 -1.65
N GLY A 73 -10.37 20.86 -2.84
CA GLY A 73 -11.02 20.40 -4.07
C GLY A 73 -10.70 18.95 -4.46
N TYR A 74 -9.71 18.35 -3.80
CA TYR A 74 -9.30 16.95 -4.03
C TYR A 74 -9.98 15.99 -3.05
N ILE A 75 -10.81 16.51 -2.14
CA ILE A 75 -11.57 15.74 -1.16
C ILE A 75 -13.06 15.84 -1.51
N THR A 76 -13.61 14.73 -1.99
CA THR A 76 -15.00 14.66 -2.46
C THR A 76 -15.74 13.51 -1.79
N ALA A 77 -17.07 13.50 -1.87
CA ALA A 77 -17.89 12.44 -1.30
C ALA A 77 -19.13 12.19 -2.15
N SER A 78 -19.79 11.05 -1.92
CA SER A 78 -21.09 10.73 -2.53
C SER A 78 -22.15 11.76 -2.16
N THR A 79 -22.21 12.12 -0.88
CA THR A 79 -23.10 13.13 -0.31
C THR A 79 -22.43 13.77 0.90
N THR A 80 -22.88 14.96 1.26
CA THR A 80 -22.27 15.75 2.34
C THR A 80 -23.36 16.45 3.13
N HIS A 81 -23.30 16.34 4.46
CA HIS A 81 -24.18 17.06 5.36
C HIS A 81 -23.75 18.54 5.46
N GLN A 82 -24.72 19.46 5.60
CA GLN A 82 -24.49 20.92 5.54
C GLN A 82 -23.46 21.46 6.56
N VAL A 83 -23.27 20.78 7.70
CA VAL A 83 -22.38 21.21 8.79
C VAL A 83 -21.07 20.43 8.87
N CYS A 84 -20.89 19.43 8.00
CA CYS A 84 -19.77 18.50 8.01
C CYS A 84 -19.20 18.35 6.60
N ALA A 85 -18.49 19.38 6.12
CA ALA A 85 -17.98 19.42 4.75
C ALA A 85 -16.92 18.33 4.47
N THR A 86 -16.63 18.07 3.19
CA THR A 86 -15.58 17.11 2.81
C THR A 86 -14.18 17.59 3.18
N SER A 87 -13.93 18.91 3.17
CA SER A 87 -12.68 19.50 3.65
C SER A 87 -12.41 19.23 5.13
N GLU A 88 -13.45 18.95 5.91
CA GLU A 88 -13.35 18.59 7.33
C GLU A 88 -13.04 17.10 7.55
N ALA A 89 -12.96 16.30 6.48
CA ALA A 89 -12.57 14.90 6.58
C ALA A 89 -11.08 14.69 6.88
N ARG A 90 -10.31 15.74 7.12
CA ARG A 90 -8.88 15.67 7.42
C ARG A 90 -8.66 15.09 8.81
N LEU A 91 -7.66 14.23 8.96
CA LEU A 91 -7.22 13.74 10.27
C LEU A 91 -6.95 14.91 11.21
N HIS A 92 -7.33 14.77 12.48
CA HIS A 92 -7.23 15.82 13.50
C HIS A 92 -8.01 17.13 13.23
N SER A 93 -8.88 17.20 12.20
CA SER A 93 -9.76 18.36 12.08
C SER A 93 -10.67 18.50 13.32
N SER A 94 -11.04 19.75 13.62
CA SER A 94 -12.04 20.11 14.63
C SER A 94 -13.47 19.65 14.28
N GLN A 95 -13.67 19.16 13.05
CA GLN A 95 -14.91 18.58 12.56
C GLN A 95 -14.62 17.24 11.84
N ALA A 96 -15.59 16.71 11.09
CA ALA A 96 -15.44 15.55 10.24
C ALA A 96 -16.25 15.76 8.96
N TRP A 97 -16.04 14.92 7.95
CA TRP A 97 -17.07 14.74 6.93
C TRP A 97 -18.20 13.89 7.48
N CYS A 98 -19.45 14.25 7.16
CA CYS A 98 -20.64 13.46 7.47
C CYS A 98 -21.43 13.23 6.17
N ALA A 99 -21.82 11.98 5.88
CA ALA A 99 -22.68 11.69 4.74
C ALA A 99 -24.08 12.29 4.92
N ASN A 100 -24.75 12.68 3.85
CA ASN A 100 -26.15 13.10 3.94
C ASN A 100 -27.10 11.90 3.93
N ASN A 101 -28.34 12.11 4.39
CA ASN A 101 -29.39 11.12 4.31
C ASN A 101 -29.81 10.84 2.84
N PRO A 102 -30.26 9.61 2.53
CA PRO A 102 -30.32 8.45 3.41
C PRO A 102 -28.94 7.82 3.65
N LEU A 103 -28.67 7.44 4.90
CA LEU A 103 -27.47 6.68 5.25
C LEU A 103 -27.57 5.24 4.74
N ASN A 104 -26.61 4.82 3.92
CA ASN A 104 -26.56 3.48 3.35
C ASN A 104 -25.13 3.12 2.95
N THR A 105 -24.92 1.87 2.53
CA THR A 105 -23.61 1.34 2.14
C THR A 105 -23.15 1.77 0.74
N ASN A 106 -23.86 2.67 0.05
CA ASN A 106 -23.39 3.29 -1.20
C ASN A 106 -22.68 4.63 -0.97
N GLN A 107 -22.64 5.11 0.28
CA GLN A 107 -21.94 6.35 0.63
C GLN A 107 -20.43 6.17 0.59
N TRP A 108 -19.68 7.18 0.18
CA TRP A 108 -18.22 7.13 0.10
C TRP A 108 -17.58 8.49 0.31
N LEU A 109 -16.34 8.48 0.82
CA LEU A 109 -15.41 9.62 0.86
C LEU A 109 -14.23 9.29 -0.04
N GLN A 110 -13.80 10.24 -0.85
CA GLN A 110 -12.77 10.08 -1.86
C GLN A 110 -11.69 11.16 -1.68
N VAL A 111 -10.45 10.71 -1.80
CA VAL A 111 -9.25 11.54 -1.77
C VAL A 111 -8.52 11.35 -3.09
N ASP A 112 -8.35 12.42 -3.86
CA ASP A 112 -7.38 12.50 -4.94
C ASP A 112 -6.02 12.88 -4.33
N VAL A 113 -5.02 12.01 -4.42
CA VAL A 113 -3.67 12.28 -3.90
C VAL A 113 -2.80 13.08 -4.89
N GLY A 114 -3.39 13.52 -6.01
CA GLY A 114 -2.80 14.42 -7.00
C GLY A 114 -1.96 13.75 -8.07
N ALA A 115 -1.16 12.76 -7.71
CA ALA A 115 -0.35 11.97 -8.65
C ALA A 115 -0.43 10.48 -8.33
N GLU A 116 -0.18 9.64 -9.34
CA GLU A 116 -0.12 8.18 -9.14
C GLU A 116 0.97 7.86 -8.10
N THR A 117 0.54 7.33 -6.96
CA THR A 117 1.38 7.06 -5.79
C THR A 117 1.11 5.65 -5.30
N THR A 118 2.13 4.99 -4.73
CA THR A 118 1.94 3.72 -4.04
C THR A 118 1.35 3.98 -2.66
N VAL A 119 0.05 3.72 -2.49
CA VAL A 119 -0.65 3.85 -1.21
C VAL A 119 -0.28 2.66 -0.32
N ALA A 120 0.33 2.96 0.82
CA ALA A 120 0.82 1.98 1.79
C ALA A 120 -0.14 1.77 2.97
N GLY A 121 -1.10 2.66 3.19
CA GLY A 121 -1.98 2.59 4.34
C GLY A 121 -2.97 3.73 4.44
N VAL A 122 -3.80 3.67 5.48
CA VAL A 122 -4.74 4.74 5.84
C VAL A 122 -4.81 4.87 7.36
N ILE A 123 -5.23 6.05 7.82
CA ILE A 123 -5.59 6.32 9.23
C ILE A 123 -7.01 6.87 9.23
N THR A 124 -7.83 6.45 10.20
CA THR A 124 -9.20 6.96 10.36
C THR A 124 -9.47 7.41 11.79
N GLN A 125 -10.34 8.42 11.92
CA GLN A 125 -10.90 8.92 13.18
C GLN A 125 -12.41 9.14 13.01
N GLY A 126 -13.14 9.13 14.13
CA GLY A 126 -14.52 9.55 14.19
C GLY A 126 -14.69 11.08 14.15
N ARG A 127 -15.93 11.54 14.38
CA ARG A 127 -16.25 12.96 14.51
C ARG A 127 -15.98 13.42 15.95
N PRO A 128 -15.13 14.45 16.16
CA PRO A 128 -14.74 14.89 17.50
C PRO A 128 -15.91 15.49 18.30
N GLY A 129 -15.73 15.57 19.61
CA GLY A 129 -16.68 16.20 20.53
C GLY A 129 -17.87 15.31 20.90
N SER A 130 -19.00 15.94 21.23
CA SER A 130 -20.16 15.28 21.85
C SER A 130 -21.12 14.60 20.88
N SER A 131 -20.78 14.52 19.59
CA SER A 131 -21.69 13.98 18.56
C SER A 131 -21.82 12.46 18.62
N ASN A 132 -20.81 11.75 19.15
CA ASN A 132 -20.73 10.28 19.17
C ASN A 132 -20.93 9.61 17.79
N GLN A 133 -20.28 10.11 16.73
CA GLN A 133 -20.48 9.64 15.36
C GLN A 133 -19.17 9.13 14.76
N TRP A 134 -19.17 7.92 14.20
CA TRP A 134 -17.99 7.34 13.54
C TRP A 134 -18.35 6.15 12.67
N VAL A 135 -17.48 5.82 11.71
CA VAL A 135 -17.57 4.60 10.91
C VAL A 135 -16.87 3.45 11.65
N THR A 136 -17.58 2.32 11.81
CA THR A 136 -17.09 1.14 12.55
C THR A 136 -16.50 0.07 11.63
N SER A 137 -16.83 0.09 10.34
CA SER A 137 -16.13 -0.71 9.33
C SER A 137 -16.25 -0.10 7.93
N TYR A 138 -15.25 -0.33 7.09
CA TYR A 138 -15.20 0.19 5.72
C TYR A 138 -14.41 -0.72 4.79
N LYS A 139 -14.63 -0.56 3.48
CA LYS A 139 -13.77 -1.10 2.42
C LYS A 139 -12.98 0.04 1.79
N LEU A 140 -11.87 -0.28 1.14
CA LEU A 140 -11.12 0.67 0.32
C LEU A 140 -11.31 0.33 -1.15
N ARG A 141 -11.50 1.36 -1.98
CA ARG A 141 -11.43 1.26 -3.44
C ARG A 141 -10.38 2.21 -3.98
N PHE A 142 -9.74 1.80 -5.06
CA PHE A 142 -8.64 2.52 -5.68
C PHE A 142 -8.91 2.75 -7.16
N SER A 143 -8.41 3.87 -7.67
CA SER A 143 -8.47 4.19 -9.09
C SER A 143 -7.26 5.01 -9.53
N ARG A 144 -6.87 4.87 -10.80
CA ARG A 144 -5.84 5.70 -11.43
C ARG A 144 -6.44 6.87 -12.21
N ASP A 145 -7.65 6.70 -12.73
CA ASP A 145 -8.34 7.64 -13.63
C ASP A 145 -9.60 8.30 -13.03
N GLY A 146 -10.05 7.81 -11.87
CA GLY A 146 -11.29 8.27 -11.22
C GLY A 146 -12.55 7.64 -11.81
N VAL A 147 -12.42 6.79 -12.84
CA VAL A 147 -13.53 6.17 -13.59
C VAL A 147 -13.60 4.67 -13.30
N MET A 148 -12.49 3.95 -13.44
CA MET A 148 -12.41 2.52 -13.15
C MET A 148 -11.91 2.30 -11.73
N TRP A 149 -12.71 1.59 -10.93
CA TRP A 149 -12.48 1.43 -9.50
C TRP A 149 -12.37 -0.03 -9.09
N SER A 150 -11.27 -0.39 -8.44
CA SER A 150 -11.02 -1.74 -7.90
C SER A 150 -11.12 -1.74 -6.38
N THR A 151 -11.81 -2.74 -5.81
CA THR A 151 -11.85 -2.96 -4.35
C THR A 151 -10.55 -3.57 -3.87
N TYR A 152 -10.05 -3.15 -2.71
CA TYR A 152 -8.88 -3.77 -2.08
C TYR A 152 -9.17 -5.21 -1.68
N LEU A 153 -8.23 -6.10 -2.01
CA LEU A 153 -8.31 -7.52 -1.70
C LEU A 153 -7.27 -7.91 -0.64
N ASP A 154 -7.60 -8.87 0.21
CA ASP A 154 -6.65 -9.49 1.11
C ASP A 154 -5.69 -10.43 0.38
N LYS A 155 -4.71 -11.00 1.09
CA LYS A 155 -3.73 -11.96 0.53
C LYS A 155 -4.36 -13.22 -0.09
N LEU A 156 -5.64 -13.48 0.17
CA LEU A 156 -6.40 -14.60 -0.36
C LEU A 156 -7.32 -14.19 -1.53
N GLY A 157 -7.25 -12.94 -1.99
CA GLY A 157 -8.05 -12.43 -3.11
C GLY A 157 -9.48 -12.08 -2.74
N ARG A 158 -9.82 -11.93 -1.45
CA ARG A 158 -11.18 -11.60 -0.99
C ARG A 158 -11.28 -10.11 -0.69
N GLU A 159 -12.45 -9.50 -0.92
CA GLU A 159 -12.67 -8.11 -0.54
C GLU A 159 -12.40 -7.89 0.95
N ARG A 160 -11.48 -6.98 1.25
CA ARG A 160 -11.08 -6.70 2.62
C ARG A 160 -12.04 -5.69 3.25
N VAL A 161 -12.66 -6.09 4.35
CA VAL A 161 -13.36 -5.18 5.27
C VAL A 161 -12.40 -4.80 6.40
N PHE A 162 -12.14 -3.51 6.56
CA PHE A 162 -11.30 -2.97 7.62
C PHE A 162 -12.19 -2.65 8.84
N PRO A 163 -11.79 -3.07 10.05
CA PRO A 163 -12.40 -2.57 11.27
C PRO A 163 -12.03 -1.09 11.43
N GLY A 164 -13.04 -0.23 11.54
CA GLY A 164 -12.89 1.21 11.71
C GLY A 164 -12.76 1.61 13.18
N ASN A 165 -13.34 2.75 13.51
CA ASN A 165 -13.22 3.36 14.83
C ASN A 165 -14.23 2.77 15.84
N SER A 166 -13.86 2.80 17.11
CA SER A 166 -14.72 2.44 18.26
C SER A 166 -15.17 3.66 19.07
N ASP A 167 -14.64 4.84 18.75
CA ASP A 167 -14.92 6.11 19.39
C ASP A 167 -14.65 7.28 18.41
N GLN A 168 -14.75 8.51 18.90
CA GLN A 168 -14.60 9.74 18.12
C GLN A 168 -13.16 10.10 17.74
N ASP A 169 -12.18 9.76 18.57
CA ASP A 169 -10.91 10.48 18.63
C ASP A 169 -9.68 9.57 18.51
N THR A 170 -9.80 8.29 18.85
CA THR A 170 -8.71 7.32 18.71
C THR A 170 -8.45 7.06 17.23
N GLU A 171 -7.22 7.32 16.80
CA GLU A 171 -6.74 6.97 15.47
C GLU A 171 -6.70 5.45 15.29
N VAL A 172 -7.25 4.99 14.17
CA VAL A 172 -7.13 3.60 13.74
C VAL A 172 -6.30 3.57 12.47
N ARG A 173 -5.10 3.00 12.57
CA ARG A 173 -4.16 2.88 11.46
C ARG A 173 -4.20 1.48 10.86
N HIS A 174 -4.34 1.41 9.54
CA HIS A 174 -4.23 0.17 8.77
C HIS A 174 -3.18 0.32 7.68
N LEU A 175 -2.09 -0.45 7.82
CA LEU A 175 -1.14 -0.64 6.73
C LEU A 175 -1.68 -1.70 5.76
N LEU A 176 -1.47 -1.46 4.48
CA LEU A 176 -1.85 -2.40 3.43
C LEU A 176 -0.73 -3.42 3.28
N ASP A 177 -1.08 -4.69 3.50
CA ASP A 177 -0.22 -5.83 3.20
C ASP A 177 0.28 -5.85 1.75
N LEU A 178 -0.56 -5.36 0.84
CA LEU A 178 -0.28 -5.21 -0.59
C LEU A 178 -0.49 -3.74 -0.96
N PRO A 179 0.54 -2.88 -0.89
CA PRO A 179 0.43 -1.48 -1.30
C PRO A 179 -0.13 -1.34 -2.72
N VAL A 180 -0.94 -0.31 -2.96
CA VAL A 180 -1.68 -0.15 -4.22
C VAL A 180 -1.26 1.14 -4.91
N THR A 181 -0.79 1.01 -6.15
CA THR A 181 -0.51 2.16 -7.01
C THR A 181 -1.81 2.77 -7.53
N ALA A 182 -2.14 3.96 -7.06
CA ALA A 182 -3.38 4.67 -7.37
C ALA A 182 -3.20 6.19 -7.26
N ARG A 183 -4.13 6.94 -7.86
CA ARG A 183 -4.28 8.39 -7.66
C ARG A 183 -5.47 8.72 -6.76
N TYR A 184 -6.52 7.90 -6.83
CA TYR A 184 -7.73 8.12 -6.06
C TYR A 184 -7.92 6.99 -5.05
N VAL A 185 -8.16 7.36 -3.80
CA VAL A 185 -8.48 6.45 -2.70
C VAL A 185 -9.89 6.75 -2.24
N ARG A 186 -10.75 5.74 -2.20
CA ARG A 186 -12.13 5.86 -1.75
C ARG A 186 -12.35 5.00 -0.52
N PHE A 187 -12.69 5.66 0.57
CA PHE A 187 -13.22 5.05 1.78
C PHE A 187 -14.68 4.74 1.56
N TRP A 188 -15.05 3.47 1.73
CA TRP A 188 -16.39 2.96 1.44
C TRP A 188 -17.01 2.35 2.71
N PRO A 189 -17.65 3.15 3.56
CA PRO A 189 -18.24 2.72 4.84
C PRO A 189 -19.25 1.59 4.68
N GLN A 190 -19.20 0.62 5.59
CA GLN A 190 -20.10 -0.54 5.62
C GLN A 190 -20.99 -0.52 6.86
N THR A 191 -20.46 -0.08 8.01
CA THR A 191 -21.20 0.07 9.27
C THR A 191 -20.74 1.33 10.02
N TRP A 192 -21.60 1.89 10.86
CA TRP A 192 -21.32 3.12 11.61
C TRP A 192 -22.06 3.15 12.95
N ASN A 193 -21.57 3.98 13.87
CA ASN A 193 -22.23 4.32 15.13
C ASN A 193 -22.93 5.67 14.98
N SER A 194 -24.23 5.72 15.28
CA SER A 194 -25.13 6.89 15.21
C SER A 194 -25.25 7.58 13.84
N HIS A 195 -24.16 7.97 13.20
CA HIS A 195 -24.13 8.59 11.88
C HIS A 195 -22.80 8.31 11.18
N LEU A 196 -22.82 8.20 9.85
CA LEU A 196 -21.63 8.03 9.05
C LEU A 196 -20.83 9.33 9.07
N SER A 197 -19.73 9.33 9.82
CA SER A 197 -18.79 10.45 9.88
C SER A 197 -17.35 9.95 9.94
N MET A 198 -16.44 10.62 9.24
CA MET A 198 -15.03 10.22 9.17
C MET A 198 -14.09 11.42 9.09
N ARG A 199 -12.94 11.28 9.77
CA ARG A 199 -11.69 11.97 9.50
C ARG A 199 -10.68 10.93 9.00
N VAL A 200 -9.82 11.25 8.05
CA VAL A 200 -8.92 10.29 7.38
C VAL A 200 -7.56 10.91 7.05
N GLU A 201 -6.55 10.05 6.96
CA GLU A 201 -5.26 10.30 6.31
C GLU A 201 -4.95 9.14 5.36
N VAL A 202 -4.28 9.45 4.24
CA VAL A 202 -3.76 8.46 3.30
C VAL A 202 -2.25 8.40 3.45
N LEU A 203 -1.71 7.19 3.58
CA LEU A 203 -0.27 6.98 3.71
C LEU A 203 0.32 6.49 2.39
N GLY A 204 1.33 7.18 1.89
CA GLY A 204 2.14 6.78 0.75
C GLY A 204 3.34 5.95 1.18
N GLN A 205 3.86 5.14 0.26
CA GLN A 205 5.10 4.42 0.44
C GLN A 205 6.29 5.31 0.05
N ASP A 206 7.20 5.50 0.98
CA ASP A 206 8.48 6.19 0.76
C ASP A 206 9.63 5.22 1.01
N CYS A 207 10.40 4.93 -0.04
CA CYS A 207 11.56 4.04 0.02
C CYS A 207 12.87 4.81 -0.13
N THR A 208 12.84 6.15 -0.03
CA THR A 208 14.05 6.96 0.02
C THR A 208 14.61 6.89 1.44
N GLY A 209 15.80 6.33 1.60
CA GLY A 209 16.45 6.12 2.90
C GLY A 209 17.23 7.35 3.35
N ASP A 210 16.61 8.53 3.34
CA ASP A 210 17.26 9.81 3.60
C ASP A 210 17.47 10.10 5.09
#